data_AF-A0A3P3W2I4-F1
#
_entry.id   AF-A0A3P3W2I4-F1
#
_cell.length_a   1.000
_cell.length_b   1.000
_cell.length_c   1.000
_cell.angle_alpha   90.00
_cell.angle_beta   90.00
_cell.angle_gamma   90.00
#
_symmetry.space_group_name_H-M   'P 1'
#
loop_
_entity.id
_entity.type
_entity.pdbx_description
1 polymer ?
#
loop_
_entity_poly.entity_id
_entity_poly.type
_entity_poly.pdbx_seq_one_letter_code
_entity_poly.pdbx_strand_id
1 'polypeptide(L)'
;MKKVVLFLGLISFSMQAQTKMIAFKSHSGNAADFSNSVFKDIFDVNDANFGVAPERRVINSKLDTVIFIDEHKSVIVTSEFCREFHTNDTTDWKPGKDTLIDNPVFIISNLDSIKSNLKKDYYFRNNIDSVVFLKYDAKKKTYKNITPKKEKLKTKKTKENRNSNATIFGFLLISGAVGFFGIRKKK
;
A
#
# COMPACT_ATOMS: atom_id res chain seq x y z
N MET A 1 -62.16 -22.68 -29.61
CA MET A 1 -61.78 -23.18 -28.26
C MET A 1 -60.32 -23.59 -28.16
N LYS A 2 -59.78 -24.47 -29.01
CA LYS A 2 -58.37 -24.92 -28.95
C LYS A 2 -57.30 -23.79 -29.00
N LYS A 3 -57.53 -22.74 -29.80
CA LYS A 3 -56.62 -21.58 -29.90
C LYS A 3 -56.61 -20.68 -28.64
N VAL A 4 -57.72 -20.63 -27.91
CA VAL A 4 -57.84 -19.86 -26.66
C VAL A 4 -57.13 -20.57 -25.52
N VAL A 5 -57.21 -21.90 -25.47
CA VAL A 5 -56.49 -22.72 -24.48
C VAL A 5 -54.98 -22.63 -24.69
N LEU A 6 -54.51 -22.64 -25.94
CA LEU A 6 -53.08 -22.46 -26.27
C LEU A 6 -52.56 -21.08 -25.84
N PHE A 7 -53.37 -20.03 -26.02
CA PHE A 7 -53.00 -18.67 -25.62
C PHE A 7 -52.98 -18.50 -24.09
N LEU A 8 -53.92 -19.11 -23.35
CA LEU A 8 -53.87 -19.12 -21.88
C LEU A 8 -52.65 -19.87 -21.34
N GLY A 9 -52.24 -20.98 -21.97
CA GLY A 9 -51.07 -21.75 -21.54
C GLY A 9 -49.74 -20.99 -21.67
N LEU A 10 -49.62 -20.10 -22.66
CA LEU A 10 -48.41 -19.28 -22.86
C LEU A 10 -48.25 -18.15 -21.82
N ILE A 11 -49.34 -17.67 -21.24
CA ILE A 11 -49.32 -16.61 -20.21
C ILE A 11 -48.80 -17.15 -18.87
N SER A 12 -48.95 -18.43 -18.58
CA SER A 12 -48.51 -19.03 -17.31
C SER A 12 -46.99 -19.13 -17.15
N PHE A 13 -46.21 -19.04 -18.24
CA PHE A 13 -44.75 -19.14 -18.19
C PHE A 13 -44.03 -17.81 -17.93
N SER A 14 -44.72 -16.67 -18.02
CA SER A 14 -44.10 -15.34 -17.84
C SER A 14 -44.17 -14.81 -16.41
N MET A 15 -44.80 -15.54 -15.48
CA MET A 15 -44.94 -15.14 -14.07
C MET A 15 -43.81 -15.70 -13.18
N GLN A 16 -42.56 -15.45 -13.54
CA GLN A 16 -41.41 -15.66 -12.65
C GLN A 16 -41.23 -14.40 -11.78
N ALA A 17 -42.13 -14.20 -10.81
CA ALA A 17 -42.02 -13.13 -9.83
C ALA A 17 -41.18 -13.61 -8.63
N GLN A 18 -39.86 -13.69 -8.78
CA GLN A 18 -39.01 -13.86 -7.60
C GLN A 18 -39.15 -12.60 -6.73
N THR A 19 -39.48 -12.78 -5.45
CA THR A 19 -39.49 -11.67 -4.52
C THR A 19 -38.05 -11.22 -4.28
N LYS A 20 -37.84 -9.92 -4.06
CA LYS A 20 -36.51 -9.37 -3.73
C LYS A 20 -35.85 -10.13 -2.56
N MET A 21 -36.65 -10.65 -1.63
CA MET A 21 -36.18 -11.44 -0.49
C MET A 21 -35.64 -12.82 -0.88
N ILE A 22 -36.29 -13.50 -1.83
CA ILE A 22 -35.84 -14.82 -2.31
C ILE A 22 -34.53 -14.65 -3.10
N ALA A 23 -34.47 -13.64 -3.97
CA ALA A 23 -33.25 -13.31 -4.72
C ALA A 23 -32.07 -12.98 -3.78
N PHE A 24 -32.33 -12.19 -2.72
CA PHE A 24 -31.30 -11.87 -1.74
C PHE A 24 -30.75 -13.13 -1.04
N LYS A 25 -31.63 -14.06 -0.65
CA LYS A 25 -31.23 -15.34 -0.06
C LYS A 25 -30.49 -16.25 -1.04
N SER A 26 -30.89 -16.29 -2.32
CA SER A 26 -30.21 -17.12 -3.32
C SER A 26 -28.80 -16.65 -3.63
N HIS A 27 -28.51 -15.36 -3.43
CA HIS A 27 -27.15 -14.80 -3.49
C HIS A 27 -26.40 -14.87 -2.15
N SER A 28 -26.74 -15.83 -1.30
CA SER A 28 -26.13 -16.06 0.03
C SER A 28 -26.35 -14.92 1.05
N GLY A 29 -27.36 -14.07 0.81
CA GLY A 29 -27.74 -13.01 1.74
C GLY A 29 -28.48 -13.56 2.97
N ASN A 30 -28.15 -13.00 4.14
CA ASN A 30 -28.82 -13.35 5.39
C ASN A 30 -30.16 -12.60 5.54
N ALA A 31 -31.27 -13.31 5.73
CA ALA A 31 -32.60 -12.72 5.86
C ALA A 31 -32.70 -11.56 6.87
N ALA A 32 -31.91 -11.63 7.96
CA ALA A 32 -31.86 -10.58 8.98
C ALA A 32 -31.36 -9.22 8.43
N ASP A 33 -30.53 -9.26 7.39
CA ASP A 33 -29.89 -8.09 6.80
C ASP A 33 -30.62 -7.58 5.55
N PHE A 34 -31.68 -8.27 5.12
CA PHE A 34 -32.45 -7.92 3.92
C PHE A 34 -33.03 -6.50 3.98
N SER A 35 -33.59 -6.12 5.13
CA SER A 35 -34.14 -4.77 5.34
C SER A 35 -33.07 -3.69 5.17
N ASN A 36 -31.86 -3.95 5.68
CA ASN A 36 -30.74 -3.03 5.52
C ASN A 36 -30.33 -2.90 4.04
N SER A 37 -30.24 -4.00 3.30
CA SER A 37 -29.84 -3.96 1.88
C SER A 37 -30.86 -3.29 0.95
N VAL A 38 -32.15 -3.29 1.30
CA VAL A 38 -33.22 -2.75 0.44
C VAL A 38 -33.57 -1.31 0.77
N PHE A 39 -33.48 -0.94 2.05
CA PHE A 39 -33.96 0.36 2.53
C PHE A 39 -32.85 1.29 3.04
N LYS A 40 -31.63 0.79 3.27
CA LYS A 40 -30.50 1.65 3.56
C LYS A 40 -29.70 1.84 2.28
N ASP A 41 -29.42 3.09 1.94
CA ASP A 41 -28.53 3.50 0.85
C ASP A 41 -27.04 3.25 1.18
N ILE A 42 -26.75 2.13 1.84
CA ILE A 42 -25.38 1.71 2.18
C ILE A 42 -24.59 1.26 0.95
N PHE A 43 -25.27 1.10 -0.19
CA PHE A 43 -24.66 0.86 -1.50
C PHE A 43 -24.92 2.01 -2.47
N ASP A 44 -25.25 3.21 -1.96
CA ASP A 44 -25.47 4.38 -2.80
C ASP A 44 -24.31 4.52 -3.78
N VAL A 45 -24.70 4.56 -5.05
CA VAL A 45 -23.93 4.17 -6.24
C VAL A 45 -22.88 5.23 -6.60
N ASN A 46 -22.80 6.30 -5.81
CA ASN A 46 -21.88 7.41 -6.02
C ASN A 46 -20.42 7.05 -5.71
N ASP A 47 -20.17 6.07 -4.82
CA ASP A 47 -18.80 5.60 -4.48
C ASP A 47 -18.52 4.15 -4.93
N ALA A 48 -19.47 3.50 -5.61
CA ALA A 48 -19.32 2.14 -6.10
C ALA A 48 -18.49 2.13 -7.40
N ASN A 49 -17.17 2.03 -7.27
CA ASN A 49 -16.26 2.12 -8.42
C ASN A 49 -16.12 0.78 -9.22
N PHE A 50 -17.24 0.16 -9.62
CA PHE A 50 -17.45 -1.14 -10.31
C PHE A 50 -16.27 -1.79 -11.06
N GLY A 51 -15.18 -2.13 -10.37
CA GLY A 51 -13.98 -2.68 -11.00
C GLY A 51 -13.23 -1.70 -11.92
N VAL A 52 -13.47 -0.39 -11.80
CA VAL A 52 -12.70 0.63 -12.52
C VAL A 52 -11.25 0.53 -12.06
N ALA A 53 -10.35 0.38 -13.03
CA ALA A 53 -8.92 0.37 -12.77
C ALA A 53 -8.52 1.71 -12.11
N PRO A 54 -7.66 1.69 -11.08
CA PRO A 54 -7.17 2.91 -10.47
C PRO A 54 -6.59 3.83 -11.55
N GLU A 55 -7.11 5.06 -11.67
CA GLU A 55 -6.55 6.04 -12.57
C GLU A 55 -5.12 6.34 -12.13
N ARG A 56 -4.16 6.08 -13.02
CA ARG A 56 -2.77 6.45 -12.76
C ARG A 56 -2.63 7.95 -12.98
N ARG A 57 -2.92 8.74 -11.95
CA ARG A 57 -2.62 10.17 -11.95
C ARG A 57 -1.09 10.34 -12.09
N VAL A 58 -0.68 10.81 -13.26
CA VAL A 58 0.68 11.20 -13.65
C VAL A 58 1.71 10.05 -13.63
N ILE A 59 1.83 9.34 -14.76
CA ILE A 59 2.80 8.23 -14.93
C ILE A 59 4.15 8.64 -15.52
N ASN A 60 4.28 9.84 -16.06
CA ASN A 60 5.48 10.28 -16.78
C ASN A 60 6.30 11.31 -16.00
N SER A 61 5.93 11.63 -14.75
CA SER A 61 6.69 12.58 -13.95
C SER A 61 7.98 11.97 -13.41
N LYS A 62 9.05 12.76 -13.53
CA LYS A 62 10.36 12.51 -12.93
C LYS A 62 10.64 13.62 -11.94
N LEU A 63 10.96 13.28 -10.70
CA LEU A 63 11.37 14.26 -9.70
C LEU A 63 12.88 14.46 -9.80
N ASP A 64 13.33 15.66 -10.15
CA ASP A 64 14.77 15.94 -10.31
C ASP A 64 15.35 16.58 -9.06
N THR A 65 14.65 17.57 -8.50
CA THR A 65 15.18 18.36 -7.38
C THR A 65 14.08 18.79 -6.43
N VAL A 66 14.39 18.75 -5.14
CA VAL A 66 13.56 19.34 -4.08
C VAL A 66 14.39 20.41 -3.39
N ILE A 67 13.89 21.64 -3.37
CA ILE A 67 14.55 22.80 -2.78
C ILE A 67 13.72 23.24 -1.59
N PHE A 68 14.24 23.06 -0.39
CA PHE A 68 13.58 23.56 0.81
C PHE A 68 13.97 25.02 1.06
N ILE A 69 12.96 25.88 1.09
CA ILE A 69 13.12 27.33 1.33
C ILE A 69 13.07 27.59 2.83
N ASP A 70 12.06 27.03 3.49
CA ASP A 70 11.87 27.05 4.94
C ASP A 70 11.23 25.71 5.40
N GLU A 71 10.68 25.65 6.61
CA GLU A 71 10.07 24.42 7.15
C GLU A 71 8.73 24.07 6.49
N HIS A 72 8.02 25.06 5.96
CA HIS A 72 6.66 24.94 5.41
C HIS A 72 6.62 25.13 3.89
N LYS A 73 7.70 25.64 3.30
CA LYS A 73 7.78 25.99 1.89
C LYS A 73 8.92 25.26 1.21
N SER A 74 8.57 24.56 0.15
CA SER A 74 9.52 23.88 -0.73
C SER A 74 9.19 24.17 -2.20
N VAL A 75 10.20 24.02 -3.05
CA VAL A 75 10.06 24.10 -4.49
C VAL A 75 10.48 22.74 -5.06
N ILE A 76 9.57 22.09 -5.77
CA ILE A 76 9.85 20.85 -6.48
C ILE A 76 10.15 21.18 -7.93
N VAL A 77 11.12 20.47 -8.49
CA VAL A 77 11.49 20.56 -9.91
C VAL A 77 11.28 19.18 -10.50
N THR A 78 10.42 19.12 -11.50
CA THR A 78 10.02 17.88 -12.16
C THR A 78 10.24 17.99 -13.66
N SER A 79 10.67 16.90 -14.27
CA SER A 79 10.80 16.76 -15.72
C SER A 79 9.94 15.61 -16.24
N GLU A 80 9.71 15.61 -17.54
CA GLU A 80 8.97 14.56 -18.20
C GLU A 80 9.92 13.40 -18.55
N PHE A 81 9.51 12.19 -18.16
CA PHE A 81 10.11 10.97 -18.64
C PHE A 81 9.48 10.61 -19.99
N CYS A 82 10.22 10.89 -21.07
CA CYS A 82 9.77 10.57 -22.42
C CYS A 82 9.60 9.06 -22.59
N ARG A 83 8.42 8.64 -23.02
CA ARG A 83 8.17 7.32 -23.60
C ARG A 83 7.80 7.52 -25.06
N GLU A 84 8.27 6.64 -25.93
CA GLU A 84 7.94 6.61 -27.38
C GLU A 84 6.45 6.34 -27.69
N PHE A 85 5.57 6.38 -26.68
CA PHE A 85 4.16 6.12 -26.87
C PHE A 85 3.42 7.44 -27.10
N HIS A 86 2.81 7.58 -28.27
CA HIS A 86 1.81 8.59 -28.59
C HIS A 86 0.57 8.38 -27.71
N THR A 87 0.62 8.77 -26.45
CA THR A 87 -0.60 8.99 -25.67
C THR A 87 -0.99 10.45 -25.85
N ASN A 88 -2.18 10.67 -26.39
CA ASN A 88 -2.85 11.96 -26.40
C ASN A 88 -3.32 12.30 -24.97
N ASP A 89 -2.40 12.29 -24.01
CA ASP A 89 -2.74 12.52 -22.61
C ASP A 89 -2.97 14.01 -22.40
N THR A 90 -4.21 14.36 -22.08
CA THR A 90 -4.53 15.56 -21.32
C THR A 90 -3.86 15.43 -19.96
N THR A 91 -2.60 15.86 -19.87
CA THR A 91 -1.82 15.69 -18.65
C THR A 91 -2.27 16.71 -17.61
N ASP A 92 -2.82 16.21 -16.48
CA ASP A 92 -3.11 17.00 -15.28
C ASP A 92 -1.85 17.64 -14.64
N TRP A 93 -0.68 17.34 -15.19
CA TRP A 93 0.62 17.77 -14.71
C TRP A 93 1.51 18.20 -15.88
N LYS A 94 2.32 19.23 -15.66
CA LYS A 94 3.33 19.71 -16.62
C LYS A 94 4.72 19.67 -15.99
N PRO A 95 5.76 19.33 -16.76
CA PRO A 95 7.13 19.46 -16.29
C PRO A 95 7.43 20.93 -15.96
N GLY A 96 8.15 21.15 -14.87
CA GLY A 96 8.42 22.50 -14.40
C GLY A 96 8.77 22.59 -12.93
N LYS A 97 8.55 23.79 -12.39
CA LYS A 97 8.83 24.14 -11.01
C LYS A 97 7.53 24.50 -10.32
N ASP A 98 7.21 23.77 -9.26
CA ASP A 98 6.05 24.05 -8.43
C ASP A 98 6.48 24.39 -7.01
N THR A 99 5.77 25.35 -6.41
CA THR A 99 5.98 25.72 -5.01
C THR A 99 4.94 25.03 -4.16
N LEU A 100 5.38 24.26 -3.18
CA LEU A 100 4.53 23.58 -2.22
C LEU A 100 4.57 24.34 -0.89
N ILE A 101 3.40 24.61 -0.35
CA ILE A 101 3.21 25.28 0.94
C ILE A 101 2.46 24.31 1.86
N ASP A 102 2.94 24.16 3.09
CA ASP A 102 2.38 23.31 4.14
C ASP A 102 2.15 21.86 3.72
N ASN A 103 3.00 21.35 2.81
CA ASN A 103 2.88 19.99 2.34
C ASN A 103 3.55 19.03 3.34
N PRO A 104 2.80 18.08 3.95
CA PRO A 104 3.31 17.23 5.03
C PRO A 104 4.50 16.36 4.62
N VAL A 105 4.63 16.05 3.33
CA VAL A 105 5.72 15.23 2.79
C VAL A 105 7.01 16.03 2.62
N PHE A 106 6.90 17.33 2.38
CA PHE A 106 8.03 18.21 2.06
C PHE A 106 8.40 19.16 3.21
N ILE A 107 8.05 18.80 4.45
CA ILE A 107 8.54 19.47 5.66
C ILE A 107 9.92 18.91 6.01
N ILE A 108 10.92 19.79 6.20
CA ILE A 108 12.29 19.40 6.59
C ILE A 108 12.27 18.86 8.03
N SER A 109 11.94 17.58 8.20
CA SER A 109 12.10 16.87 9.47
C SER A 109 13.26 15.88 9.36
N ASN A 110 13.13 14.90 8.45
CA ASN A 110 14.12 13.86 8.22
C ASN A 110 14.16 13.46 6.73
N LEU A 111 15.31 13.61 6.09
CA LEU A 111 15.49 13.26 4.68
C LEU A 111 15.13 11.81 4.36
N ASP A 112 15.45 10.87 5.26
CA ASP A 112 15.16 9.45 5.03
C ASP A 112 13.65 9.16 5.10
N SER A 113 12.94 9.87 5.98
CA SER A 113 11.47 9.82 6.07
C SER A 113 10.83 10.38 4.80
N ILE A 114 11.32 11.53 4.32
CA ILE A 114 10.86 12.15 3.07
C ILE A 114 11.04 11.16 1.91
N LYS A 115 12.23 10.58 1.78
CA LYS A 115 12.52 9.58 0.73
C LYS A 115 11.61 8.36 0.84
N SER A 116 11.36 7.88 2.06
CA SER A 116 10.45 6.74 2.29
C SER A 116 9.02 7.06 1.85
N ASN A 117 8.50 8.22 2.23
CA ASN A 117 7.16 8.67 1.84
C ASN A 117 7.06 8.87 0.32
N LEU A 118 8.07 9.49 -0.31
CA LEU A 118 8.13 9.64 -1.76
C LEU A 118 8.18 8.29 -2.50
N LYS A 119 8.81 7.26 -1.93
CA LYS A 119 8.82 5.90 -2.52
C LYS A 119 7.49 5.17 -2.35
N LYS A 120 6.78 5.44 -1.26
CA LYS A 120 5.54 4.73 -0.88
C LYS A 120 4.31 5.35 -1.53
N ASP A 121 4.20 6.67 -1.44
CA ASP A 121 2.95 7.39 -1.72
C ASP A 121 2.98 8.12 -3.07
N TYR A 122 4.16 8.25 -3.70
CA TYR A 122 4.32 8.90 -4.99
C TYR A 122 4.86 7.93 -6.06
N TYR A 123 4.43 8.16 -7.30
CA TYR A 123 4.72 7.29 -8.44
C TYR A 123 5.72 7.92 -9.43
N PHE A 124 6.74 8.62 -8.91
CA PHE A 124 7.80 9.16 -9.76
C PHE A 124 8.55 8.04 -10.49
N ARG A 125 8.87 8.28 -11.77
CA ARG A 125 9.54 7.27 -12.62
C ARG A 125 10.98 6.98 -12.22
N ASN A 126 11.69 7.96 -11.70
CA ASN A 126 13.07 7.79 -11.28
C ASN A 126 13.16 7.22 -9.87
N ASN A 127 14.30 6.58 -9.58
CA ASN A 127 14.62 6.22 -8.21
C ASN A 127 14.73 7.50 -7.36
N ILE A 128 14.01 7.57 -6.25
CA ILE A 128 14.04 8.68 -5.30
C ILE A 128 15.45 8.94 -4.75
N ASP A 129 16.31 7.93 -4.72
CA ASP A 129 17.71 8.11 -4.29
C ASP A 129 18.55 8.95 -5.27
N SER A 130 18.10 9.11 -6.52
CA SER A 130 18.74 9.99 -7.51
C SER A 130 18.28 11.45 -7.42
N VAL A 131 17.28 11.75 -6.59
CA VAL A 131 16.73 13.10 -6.43
C VAL A 131 17.71 13.97 -5.66
N VAL A 132 17.94 15.19 -6.14
CA VAL A 132 18.79 16.17 -5.46
C VAL A 132 17.98 16.94 -4.43
N PHE A 133 18.41 16.91 -3.17
CA PHE A 133 17.77 17.66 -2.09
C PHE A 133 18.65 18.85 -1.70
N LEU A 134 18.10 20.05 -1.84
CA LEU A 134 18.78 21.32 -1.57
C LEU A 134 18.11 22.05 -0.42
N LYS A 135 18.90 22.70 0.44
CA LYS A 135 18.42 23.70 1.40
C LYS A 135 18.86 25.09 0.97
N TYR A 136 17.93 26.02 0.92
CA TYR A 136 18.23 27.43 0.68
C TYR A 136 18.74 28.11 1.96
N ASP A 137 19.84 28.85 1.84
CA ASP A 137 20.43 29.66 2.90
C ASP A 137 20.13 31.13 2.63
N ALA A 138 19.11 31.68 3.30
CA ALA A 138 18.66 33.05 3.09
C ALA A 138 19.73 34.10 3.40
N LYS A 139 20.65 33.83 4.35
CA LYS A 139 21.72 34.77 4.72
C LYS A 139 22.77 34.88 3.63
N LYS A 140 23.12 33.74 3.04
CA LYS A 140 24.17 33.66 2.00
C LYS A 140 23.61 33.73 0.58
N LYS A 141 22.29 33.65 0.41
CA LYS A 141 21.60 33.50 -0.89
C LYS A 141 22.17 32.33 -1.72
N THR A 142 22.48 31.21 -1.05
CA THR A 142 23.10 30.02 -1.67
C THR A 142 22.29 28.76 -1.39
N TYR A 143 22.48 27.74 -2.23
CA TYR A 143 21.89 26.41 -2.05
C TYR A 143 22.95 25.43 -1.58
N LYS A 144 22.58 24.57 -0.63
CA LYS A 144 23.45 23.51 -0.10
C LYS A 144 22.79 22.16 -0.26
N ASN A 145 23.55 21.17 -0.73
CA ASN A 145 23.11 19.78 -0.77
C ASN A 145 22.86 19.27 0.65
N ILE A 146 21.69 18.67 0.86
CA ILE A 146 21.37 17.92 2.06
C ILE A 146 21.77 16.48 1.80
N THR A 147 22.92 16.07 2.32
CA THR A 147 23.23 14.65 2.42
C THR A 147 22.61 14.08 3.68
N PRO A 148 22.10 12.84 3.65
CA PRO A 148 21.74 12.17 4.89
C PRO A 148 22.98 12.15 5.76
N LYS A 149 22.89 12.69 6.98
CA LYS A 149 23.93 12.47 7.98
C LYS A 149 24.03 10.96 8.11
N LYS A 150 25.11 10.36 7.63
CA LYS A 150 25.50 9.02 8.09
C LYS A 150 25.68 9.19 9.59
N GLU A 151 24.65 8.88 10.35
CA GLU A 151 24.82 8.63 11.76
C GLU A 151 25.87 7.54 11.80
N LYS A 152 27.08 7.90 12.26
CA LYS A 152 28.04 6.89 12.66
C LYS A 152 27.32 6.17 13.77
N LEU A 153 26.69 5.04 13.44
CA LEU A 153 26.35 4.00 14.39
C LEU A 153 27.66 3.78 15.14
N LYS A 154 27.80 4.40 16.30
CA LYS A 154 28.80 3.99 17.27
C LYS A 154 28.31 2.61 17.64
N THR A 155 28.78 1.61 16.90
CA THR A 155 28.77 0.23 17.37
C THR A 155 29.55 0.31 18.67
N LYS A 156 28.83 0.47 19.80
CA LYS A 156 29.34 0.01 21.07
C LYS A 156 29.66 -1.45 20.75
N LYS A 157 30.95 -1.76 20.63
CA LYS A 157 31.42 -3.13 20.71
C LYS A 157 30.96 -3.58 22.09
N THR A 158 29.75 -4.12 22.18
CA THR A 158 29.35 -4.94 23.30
C THR A 158 30.39 -6.03 23.30
N LYS A 159 31.26 -6.04 24.32
CA LYS A 159 32.09 -7.21 24.59
C LYS A 159 31.10 -8.36 24.71
N GLU A 160 31.06 -9.20 23.69
CA GLU A 160 30.36 -10.46 23.69
C GLU A 160 30.98 -11.27 24.82
N ASN A 161 30.35 -11.19 26.00
CA ASN A 161 30.70 -12.02 27.12
C ASN A 161 30.22 -13.42 26.75
N ARG A 162 31.15 -14.18 26.19
CA ARG A 162 30.98 -15.57 25.78
C ARG A 162 30.76 -16.40 27.03
N ASN A 163 29.52 -16.50 27.50
CA ASN A 163 29.13 -17.55 28.43
C ASN A 163 27.62 -17.79 28.45
N SER A 164 27.28 -19.08 28.46
CA SER A 164 25.97 -19.69 28.75
C SER A 164 24.99 -19.96 27.59
N ASN A 165 25.45 -20.60 26.51
CA ASN A 165 24.59 -21.49 25.71
C ASN A 165 25.03 -22.98 25.77
N ALA A 166 25.98 -23.33 26.66
CA ALA A 166 26.45 -24.69 26.83
C ALA A 166 25.57 -25.56 27.78
N THR A 167 24.58 -24.98 28.45
CA THR A 167 23.73 -25.71 29.41
C THR A 167 22.51 -26.38 28.80
N ILE A 168 22.10 -26.03 27.57
CA ILE A 168 20.91 -26.62 26.93
C ILE A 168 21.23 -27.94 26.21
N PHE A 169 22.47 -28.15 25.76
CA PHE A 169 22.89 -29.42 25.14
C PHE A 169 23.31 -30.52 26.13
N GLY A 170 23.54 -30.18 27.41
CA GLY A 170 23.93 -31.15 28.45
C GLY A 170 22.78 -32.01 28.98
N PHE A 171 21.53 -31.52 28.93
CA PHE A 171 20.37 -32.24 29.45
C PHE A 171 19.81 -33.31 28.49
N LEU A 172 20.09 -33.21 27.19
CA LEU A 172 19.61 -34.18 26.19
C LEU A 172 20.47 -35.44 26.08
N LEU A 173 21.73 -35.42 26.56
CA LEU A 173 22.62 -36.58 26.49
C LEU A 173 22.56 -37.48 27.74
N ILE A 174 22.07 -36.98 28.87
CA ILE A 174 21.95 -37.79 30.11
C ILE A 174 20.64 -38.61 30.12
N SER A 175 19.61 -38.20 29.37
CA SER A 175 18.34 -38.95 29.26
C SER A 175 18.44 -40.22 28.39
N GLY A 176 19.44 -40.32 27.51
CA GLY A 176 19.62 -41.49 26.62
C GLY A 176 20.39 -42.66 27.22
N ALA A 177 21.07 -42.48 28.36
CA ALA A 177 21.98 -43.48 28.92
C ALA A 177 21.37 -44.38 30.02
N VAL A 178 20.13 -44.12 30.47
CA VAL A 178 19.48 -44.88 31.55
C VAL A 178 18.61 -46.04 31.03
N GLY A 179 18.46 -46.20 29.71
CA GLY A 179 17.58 -47.19 29.09
C GLY A 179 18.18 -48.58 28.80
N PHE A 180 19.45 -48.85 29.10
CA PHE A 180 20.15 -50.06 28.60
C PHE A 180 20.88 -50.91 29.65
N PHE A 181 20.47 -50.86 30.93
CA PHE A 181 20.92 -51.82 31.94
C PHE A 181 19.74 -52.35 32.75
N GLY A 182 19.17 -53.50 32.34
CA GLY A 182 18.10 -54.09 33.13
C GLY A 182 17.37 -55.32 32.61
N ILE A 183 17.95 -56.18 31.75
CA ILE A 183 17.41 -57.54 31.56
C ILE A 183 18.55 -58.55 31.71
N ARG A 184 18.75 -59.00 32.95
CA ARG A 184 19.44 -60.26 33.25
C ARG A 184 18.47 -61.21 33.97
N LYS A 185 18.25 -62.34 33.30
CA LYS A 185 17.47 -63.52 33.66
C LYS A 185 17.64 -64.01 35.11
N LYS A 186 16.58 -64.66 35.62
CA LYS A 186 16.57 -65.96 36.33
C LYS A 186 15.16 -66.55 36.14
N LYS A 187 15.00 -67.64 35.38
CA LYS A 187 15.09 -69.07 35.77
C LYS A 187 14.09 -69.42 36.86
#